data_AF-A0A1I4KSL1-F1
#
_entry.id   AF-A0A1I4KSL1-F1
#
_cell.length_a   1.000
_cell.length_b   1.000
_cell.length_c   1.000
_cell.angle_alpha   90.00
_cell.angle_beta   90.00
_cell.angle_gamma   90.00
#
_symmetry.space_group_name_H-M   'P 1'
#
loop_
_entity.id
_entity.type
_entity.pdbx_description
1 polymer ?
#
loop_
_entity_poly.entity_id
_entity_poly.type
_entity_poly.pdbx_seq_one_letter_code
_entity_poly.pdbx_strand_id
1 'polypeptide(L)'
;MDEERKQTIINEINYWKKSQLLPNQYCDFLLALYTEGEGVTTEEDKGAKQTPYYLLFYFLDTLLILLPFLIFQVTDNLLAQMIGIVLTLCTAFVMIKLFSRHDELQDSYAVMICFVVFLFSTVLWMTDYIRISGIVYIWIFINSISWITFGKIKKQFFLQIAGVFILIILTIMLGFHYF
;
A
#
# COMPACT_ATOMS: atom_id res chain seq x y z
N MET A 1 -25.28 18.74 -43.70
CA MET A 1 -26.30 18.30 -42.71
C MET A 1 -26.46 19.45 -41.74
N ASP A 2 -27.68 19.79 -41.35
CA ASP A 2 -27.94 21.00 -40.55
C ASP A 2 -27.35 20.83 -39.14
N GLU A 3 -26.37 21.66 -38.77
CA GLU A 3 -25.63 21.54 -37.50
C GLU A 3 -26.57 21.64 -36.29
N GLU A 4 -27.65 22.41 -36.41
CA GLU A 4 -28.68 22.52 -35.37
C GLU A 4 -29.33 21.16 -35.08
N ARG A 5 -29.61 20.36 -36.11
CA ARG A 5 -30.21 19.03 -35.96
C ARG A 5 -29.24 18.04 -35.31
N LYS A 6 -27.94 18.14 -35.62
CA LYS A 6 -26.89 17.32 -35.01
C LYS A 6 -26.78 17.60 -33.51
N GLN A 7 -26.83 18.88 -33.12
CA GLN A 7 -26.83 19.30 -31.70
C GLN A 7 -28.09 18.83 -30.95
N THR A 8 -29.27 18.91 -31.56
CA THR A 8 -30.50 18.39 -30.95
C THR A 8 -30.40 16.88 -30.66
N ILE A 9 -29.89 16.09 -31.61
CA ILE A 9 -29.73 14.64 -31.46
C ILE A 9 -28.74 14.29 -30.34
N ILE A 10 -27.62 15.01 -30.25
CA ILE A 10 -26.63 14.82 -29.18
C ILE A 10 -27.25 15.07 -27.80
N ASN A 11 -28.07 16.12 -27.66
CA ASN A 11 -28.75 16.44 -26.40
C ASN A 11 -29.77 15.37 -26.00
N GLU A 12 -30.50 14.79 -26.95
CA GLU A 12 -31.43 13.68 -26.68
C GLU A 12 -30.70 12.41 -26.24
N ILE A 13 -29.58 12.06 -26.88
CA ILE A 13 -28.78 10.89 -26.49
C ILE A 13 -28.22 11.05 -25.07
N ASN A 14 -27.76 12.26 -24.72
CA ASN A 14 -27.32 12.57 -23.36
C ASN A 14 -28.47 12.45 -22.33
N TYR A 15 -29.68 12.87 -22.70
CA TYR A 15 -30.87 12.67 -21.87
C TYR A 15 -31.19 11.19 -21.66
N TRP A 16 -31.11 10.35 -22.72
CA TRP A 16 -31.31 8.90 -22.61
C TRP A 16 -30.26 8.21 -21.75
N LYS A 17 -29.00 8.65 -21.83
CA LYS A 17 -27.90 8.16 -20.99
C LYS A 17 -28.13 8.49 -19.50
N LYS A 18 -28.50 9.74 -19.20
CA LYS A 18 -28.79 10.18 -17.82
C LYS A 18 -30.01 9.48 -17.21
N SER A 19 -31.03 9.21 -18.00
CA SER A 19 -32.26 8.54 -17.58
C SER A 19 -32.18 7.01 -17.61
N GLN A 20 -31.03 6.43 -18.00
CA GLN A 20 -30.82 4.98 -18.18
C GLN A 20 -31.85 4.29 -19.09
N LEU A 21 -32.46 5.03 -20.01
CA LEU A 21 -33.40 4.48 -21.00
C LEU A 21 -32.71 3.53 -21.99
N LEU A 22 -31.40 3.71 -22.19
CA LEU A 22 -30.55 2.89 -23.05
C LEU A 22 -29.27 2.51 -22.31
N PRO A 23 -28.73 1.29 -22.52
CA PRO A 23 -27.45 0.90 -21.93
C PRO A 23 -26.31 1.82 -22.40
N ASN A 24 -25.42 2.21 -21.49
CA ASN A 24 -24.37 3.21 -21.71
C ASN A 24 -23.54 2.98 -22.98
N GLN A 25 -23.22 1.71 -23.28
CA GLN A 25 -22.42 1.34 -24.45
C GLN A 25 -23.07 1.75 -25.79
N TYR A 26 -24.41 1.77 -25.87
CA TYR A 26 -25.11 2.20 -27.08
C TYR A 26 -25.19 3.73 -27.19
N CYS A 27 -25.36 4.43 -26.07
CA CYS A 27 -25.30 5.90 -26.06
C CYS A 27 -23.91 6.39 -26.47
N ASP A 28 -22.85 5.73 -26.00
CA ASP A 28 -21.46 6.08 -26.34
C ASP A 28 -21.16 5.82 -27.83
N PHE A 29 -21.70 4.74 -28.40
CA PHE A 29 -21.59 4.47 -29.83
C PHE A 29 -22.33 5.52 -30.69
N LEU A 30 -23.56 5.89 -30.31
CA LEU A 30 -24.34 6.89 -31.03
C LEU A 30 -23.71 8.28 -30.93
N LEU A 31 -23.22 8.66 -29.74
CA LEU A 31 -22.48 9.92 -29.56
C LEU A 31 -21.25 9.93 -30.47
N ALA A 32 -20.40 8.90 -30.43
CA ALA A 32 -19.20 8.84 -31.28
C ALA A 32 -19.53 8.92 -32.79
N LEU A 33 -20.65 8.34 -33.20
CA LEU A 33 -21.11 8.38 -34.59
C LEU A 33 -21.59 9.77 -35.01
N TYR A 34 -22.41 10.42 -34.19
CA TYR A 34 -22.95 11.75 -34.50
C TYR A 34 -21.92 12.85 -34.29
N THR A 35 -20.92 12.64 -33.44
CA THR A 35 -19.82 13.58 -33.22
C THR A 35 -18.64 13.31 -34.15
N GLU A 36 -18.74 12.34 -35.07
CA GLU A 36 -17.72 12.03 -36.09
C GLU A 36 -16.29 11.85 -35.50
N GLY A 37 -16.19 11.39 -34.25
CA GLY A 37 -14.91 11.29 -33.54
C GLY A 37 -14.32 12.62 -33.04
N GLU A 38 -14.91 13.78 -33.38
CA GLU A 38 -14.72 15.03 -32.66
C GLU A 38 -15.53 14.95 -31.37
N GLY A 39 -15.01 14.19 -30.41
CA GLY A 39 -15.68 13.91 -29.15
C GLY A 39 -16.33 15.19 -28.62
N VAL A 40 -17.66 15.13 -28.45
CA VAL A 40 -18.34 16.06 -27.56
C VAL A 40 -17.58 15.92 -26.25
N THR A 41 -16.81 16.95 -25.93
CA THR A 41 -16.24 17.18 -24.62
C THR A 41 -17.42 17.36 -23.69
N THR A 42 -18.11 16.27 -23.37
CA THR A 42 -19.03 16.19 -22.27
C THR A 42 -18.19 16.59 -21.08
N GLU A 43 -18.54 17.72 -20.48
CA GLU A 43 -17.86 18.29 -19.33
C GLU A 43 -17.82 17.35 -18.09
N GLU A 44 -18.35 16.13 -18.23
CA GLU A 44 -18.25 15.02 -17.27
C GLU A 44 -16.93 14.24 -17.37
N ASP A 45 -16.13 14.42 -18.45
CA ASP A 45 -14.78 13.84 -18.55
C ASP A 45 -13.68 14.85 -18.19
N LYS A 46 -14.04 15.88 -17.42
CA LYS A 46 -13.12 16.46 -16.44
C LYS A 46 -13.02 15.47 -15.27
N GLY A 47 -12.59 14.24 -15.55
CA GLY A 47 -11.83 13.46 -14.60
C GLY A 47 -10.64 14.33 -14.25
N ALA A 48 -10.81 15.19 -13.24
CA ALA A 48 -9.75 15.93 -12.63
C ALA A 48 -8.63 14.90 -12.48
N LYS A 49 -7.47 15.18 -13.09
CA LYS A 49 -6.24 14.48 -12.79
C LYS A 49 -5.97 14.78 -11.32
N GLN A 50 -6.72 14.15 -10.43
CA GLN A 50 -6.44 14.08 -9.03
C GLN A 50 -5.12 13.33 -9.04
N THR A 51 -4.06 14.10 -8.82
CA THR A 51 -2.78 13.53 -8.45
C THR A 51 -3.10 12.46 -7.42
N PRO A 52 -2.69 11.20 -7.66
CA PRO A 52 -3.12 10.09 -6.84
C PRO A 52 -2.46 10.22 -5.47
N TYR A 53 -3.04 11.06 -4.60
CA TYR A 53 -2.50 11.42 -3.30
C TYR A 53 -2.32 10.15 -2.45
N TYR A 54 -3.18 9.15 -2.65
CA TYR A 54 -3.06 7.84 -2.04
C TYR A 54 -1.75 7.13 -2.41
N LEU A 55 -1.26 7.23 -3.66
CA LEU A 55 0.03 6.64 -4.06
C LEU A 55 1.20 7.31 -3.33
N LEU A 56 1.10 8.60 -3.03
CA LEU A 56 2.11 9.30 -2.23
C LEU A 56 2.12 8.77 -0.79
N PHE A 57 0.95 8.49 -0.20
CA PHE A 57 0.87 7.86 1.13
C PHE A 57 1.45 6.44 1.14
N TYR A 58 1.13 5.61 0.15
CA TYR A 58 1.74 4.27 0.02
C TYR A 58 3.25 4.34 -0.18
N PHE A 59 3.73 5.27 -1.00
CA PHE A 59 5.16 5.49 -1.21
C PHE A 59 5.86 5.92 0.07
N LEU A 60 5.28 6.85 0.82
CA LEU A 60 5.85 7.37 2.06
C LEU A 60 5.84 6.32 3.19
N ASP A 61 4.81 5.48 3.26
CA ASP A 61 4.78 4.34 4.20
C ASP A 61 5.84 3.28 3.84
N THR A 62 6.01 2.98 2.55
CA THR A 62 7.07 2.06 2.07
C THR A 62 8.46 2.60 2.40
N LEU A 63 8.67 3.91 2.24
CA LEU A 63 9.94 4.57 2.52
C LEU A 63 10.36 4.41 3.99
N LEU A 64 9.40 4.19 4.90
CA LEU A 64 9.68 3.99 6.32
C LEU A 64 10.52 2.73 6.59
N ILE A 65 10.47 1.72 5.72
CA ILE A 65 11.29 0.50 5.82
C ILE A 65 12.79 0.81 5.71
N LEU A 66 13.17 1.85 4.97
CA LEU A 66 14.58 2.25 4.78
C LEU A 66 15.15 2.98 6.00
N LEU A 67 14.28 3.57 6.82
CA LEU A 67 14.68 4.48 7.90
C LEU A 67 15.54 3.81 8.99
N PRO A 68 15.21 2.60 9.48
CA PRO A 68 16.04 1.88 10.46
C PRO A 68 17.46 1.58 9.94
N PHE A 69 17.59 1.24 8.66
CA PHE A 69 18.90 0.98 8.04
C PHE A 69 19.75 2.26 7.99
N LEU A 70 19.15 3.38 7.58
CA LEU A 70 19.83 4.66 7.52
C LEU A 70 20.31 5.12 8.91
N ILE A 71 19.46 4.98 9.93
CA ILE A 71 19.81 5.33 11.32
C ILE A 71 21.04 4.54 11.76
N PHE A 72 21.06 3.24 11.47
CA PHE A 72 22.17 2.35 11.85
C PHE A 72 23.48 2.71 11.15
N GLN A 73 23.43 3.09 9.87
CA GLN A 73 24.62 3.47 9.09
C GLN A 73 25.17 4.86 9.40
N VAL A 74 24.31 5.81 9.79
CA VAL A 74 24.72 7.21 10.04
C VAL A 74 25.19 7.40 11.48
N THR A 75 24.72 6.56 12.41
CA THR A 75 24.87 6.79 13.84
C THR A 75 25.52 5.60 14.54
N ASP A 76 26.70 5.83 15.11
CA ASP A 76 27.39 4.83 15.95
C ASP A 76 26.99 4.90 17.44
N ASN A 77 26.25 5.95 17.83
CA ASN A 77 25.84 6.16 19.22
C ASN A 77 24.57 5.34 19.56
N LEU A 78 24.67 4.43 20.52
CA LEU A 78 23.56 3.59 21.00
C LEU A 78 22.29 4.38 21.35
N LEU A 79 22.41 5.48 22.10
CA LEU A 79 21.26 6.28 22.51
C LEU A 79 20.52 6.88 21.31
N ALA A 80 21.25 7.34 20.30
CA ALA A 80 20.66 7.94 19.12
C ALA A 80 20.04 6.88 18.20
N GLN A 81 20.62 5.68 18.10
CA GLN A 81 19.99 4.53 17.43
C GLN A 81 18.66 4.14 18.10
N MET A 82 18.62 4.05 19.44
CA MET A 82 17.41 3.72 20.19
C MET A 82 16.31 4.77 19.99
N ILE A 83 16.65 6.05 20.12
CA ILE A 83 15.71 7.15 19.88
C ILE A 83 15.21 7.10 18.43
N GLY A 84 16.10 6.88 17.47
CA GLY A 84 15.75 6.74 16.05
C GLY A 84 14.74 5.62 15.81
N ILE A 85 15.01 4.41 16.32
CA ILE A 85 14.10 3.26 16.19
C ILE A 85 12.73 3.58 16.81
N VAL A 86 12.70 4.14 18.03
CA VAL A 86 11.43 4.50 18.68
C VAL A 86 10.65 5.52 17.85
N LEU A 87 11.31 6.53 17.29
CA LEU A 87 10.67 7.50 16.40
C LEU A 87 10.12 6.83 15.15
N THR A 88 10.87 5.92 14.51
CA THR A 88 10.39 5.20 13.31
C THR A 88 9.14 4.36 13.60
N LEU A 89 9.08 3.71 14.77
CA LEU A 89 7.93 2.93 15.19
C LEU A 89 6.72 3.82 15.53
N CYS A 90 6.95 4.95 16.18
CA CYS A 90 5.92 5.95 16.43
C CYS A 90 5.33 6.46 15.11
N THR A 91 6.16 6.76 14.11
CA THR A 91 5.67 7.18 12.79
C THR A 91 4.88 6.08 12.09
N ALA A 92 5.30 4.82 12.19
CA ALA A 92 4.54 3.68 11.65
C ALA A 92 3.14 3.56 12.29
N PHE A 93 3.06 3.75 13.60
CA PHE A 93 1.78 3.71 14.31
C PHE A 93 0.87 4.88 13.94
N VAL A 94 1.43 6.07 13.74
CA VAL A 94 0.69 7.23 13.23
C VAL A 94 0.17 6.95 11.82
N MET A 95 0.97 6.33 10.94
CA MET A 95 0.52 5.95 9.59
C MET A 95 -0.65 4.97 9.64
N ILE A 96 -0.64 3.96 10.50
CA ILE A 96 -1.80 3.06 10.68
C ILE A 96 -3.07 3.85 11.05
N LYS A 97 -2.97 4.81 11.98
CA LYS A 97 -4.11 5.61 12.41
C LYS A 97 -4.61 6.56 11.31
N LEU A 98 -3.70 7.07 10.47
CA LEU A 98 -4.06 7.90 9.32
C LEU A 98 -4.76 7.07 8.24
N PHE A 99 -4.23 5.89 7.91
CA PHE A 99 -4.84 4.98 6.94
C PHE A 99 -6.25 4.58 7.38
N SER A 100 -6.43 4.24 8.66
CA SER A 100 -7.73 3.85 9.22
C SER A 100 -8.77 4.99 9.30
N ARG A 101 -8.38 6.23 9.02
CA ARG A 101 -9.30 7.37 8.89
C ARG A 101 -9.78 7.62 7.47
N HIS A 102 -9.12 7.04 6.47
CA HIS A 102 -9.45 7.23 5.06
C HIS A 102 -9.97 5.90 4.49
N ASP A 103 -11.28 5.78 4.29
CA ASP A 103 -11.94 4.55 3.81
C ASP A 103 -11.41 4.03 2.44
N GLU A 104 -10.74 4.88 1.66
CA GLU A 104 -10.13 4.51 0.37
C GLU A 104 -8.78 3.78 0.51
N LEU A 105 -8.18 3.78 1.70
CA LEU A 105 -6.87 3.19 1.95
C LEU A 105 -6.97 1.80 2.58
N GLN A 106 -6.11 0.87 2.17
CA GLN A 106 -6.10 -0.48 2.68
C GLN A 106 -5.34 -0.53 4.01
N ASP A 107 -6.06 -0.49 5.14
CA ASP A 107 -5.49 -0.59 6.49
C ASP A 107 -4.53 -1.77 6.69
N SER A 108 -4.76 -2.87 5.97
CA SER A 108 -3.90 -4.06 6.02
C SER A 108 -2.46 -3.80 5.57
N TYR A 109 -2.24 -2.79 4.70
CA TYR A 109 -0.91 -2.46 4.18
C TYR A 109 -0.05 -1.75 5.23
N ALA A 110 -0.59 -0.71 5.87
CA ALA A 110 0.12 0.04 6.91
C ALA A 110 0.45 -0.85 8.13
N VAL A 111 -0.47 -1.76 8.48
CA VAL A 111 -0.22 -2.75 9.54
C VAL A 111 0.95 -3.66 9.14
N MET A 112 0.98 -4.17 7.91
CA MET A 112 2.08 -5.00 7.42
C MET A 112 3.43 -4.28 7.49
N ILE A 113 3.50 -3.03 7.01
CA ILE A 113 4.73 -2.23 7.06
C ILE A 113 5.19 -2.01 8.49
N CYS A 114 4.29 -1.69 9.42
CA CYS A 114 4.66 -1.53 10.82
C CYS A 114 5.30 -2.80 11.41
N PHE A 115 4.76 -3.97 11.10
CA PHE A 115 5.34 -5.25 11.54
C PHE A 115 6.71 -5.51 10.90
N VAL A 116 6.87 -5.22 9.60
CA VAL A 116 8.15 -5.34 8.88
C VAL A 116 9.21 -4.41 9.48
N VAL A 117 8.87 -3.13 9.69
CA VAL A 117 9.76 -2.13 10.31
C VAL A 117 10.16 -2.57 11.72
N PHE A 118 9.23 -3.12 12.50
CA PHE A 118 9.52 -3.66 13.82
C PHE A 118 10.49 -4.84 13.79
N LEU A 119 10.26 -5.82 12.92
CA LEU A 119 11.16 -6.97 12.75
C LEU A 119 12.54 -6.51 12.31
N PHE A 120 12.60 -5.65 11.29
CA PHE A 120 13.87 -5.17 10.73
C PHE A 120 14.68 -4.37 11.76
N SER A 121 14.03 -3.43 12.46
CA SER A 121 14.70 -2.61 13.50
C SER A 121 15.24 -3.46 14.65
N THR A 122 14.45 -4.44 15.11
CA THR A 122 14.87 -5.31 16.22
C THR A 122 15.98 -6.28 15.80
N VAL A 123 15.97 -6.79 14.57
CA VAL A 123 17.05 -7.64 14.04
C VAL A 123 18.35 -6.87 13.89
N LEU A 124 18.33 -5.65 13.34
CA LEU A 124 19.53 -4.80 13.25
C LEU A 124 20.13 -4.54 14.64
N TRP A 125 19.29 -4.20 15.61
CA TRP A 125 19.75 -3.97 16.97
C TRP A 125 20.33 -5.24 17.63
N MET A 126 19.66 -6.39 17.48
CA MET A 126 20.19 -7.65 18.04
C MET A 126 21.49 -8.10 17.38
N THR A 127 21.62 -7.94 16.06
CA THR A 127 22.83 -8.38 15.34
C THR A 127 24.07 -7.60 15.76
N ASP A 128 23.95 -6.30 15.99
CA ASP A 128 25.09 -5.46 16.37
C ASP A 128 25.45 -5.57 17.86
N TYR A 129 24.46 -5.59 18.75
CA TYR A 129 24.70 -5.59 20.21
C TYR A 129 24.82 -6.99 20.83
N ILE A 130 23.97 -7.94 20.44
CA ILE A 130 23.94 -9.28 21.05
C ILE A 130 24.99 -10.19 20.39
N ARG A 131 25.29 -10.01 19.10
CA ARG A 131 26.28 -10.78 18.29
C ARG A 131 26.15 -12.32 18.34
N ILE A 132 25.13 -12.85 19.00
CA ILE A 132 24.83 -14.29 19.07
C ILE A 132 23.76 -14.59 18.02
N SER A 133 24.19 -15.20 16.91
CA SER A 133 23.31 -15.52 15.78
C SER A 133 22.11 -16.39 16.18
N GLY A 134 22.28 -17.31 17.16
CA GLY A 134 21.19 -18.15 17.65
C GLY A 134 20.02 -17.37 18.26
N ILE A 135 20.30 -16.30 19.00
CA ILE A 135 19.26 -15.47 19.63
C ILE A 135 18.49 -14.70 18.56
N VAL A 136 19.18 -14.20 17.53
CA VAL A 136 18.56 -13.51 16.39
C VAL A 136 17.60 -14.45 15.65
N TYR A 137 17.99 -15.70 15.40
CA TYR A 137 17.11 -16.68 14.74
C TYR A 137 15.87 -17.02 15.57
N ILE A 138 16.03 -17.22 16.88
CA ILE A 138 14.92 -17.45 17.81
C ILE A 138 13.98 -16.23 17.81
N TRP A 139 14.53 -15.01 17.78
CA TRP A 139 13.74 -13.79 17.74
C TRP A 139 12.92 -13.65 16.45
N ILE A 140 13.51 -13.95 15.29
CA ILE A 140 12.80 -13.96 14.00
C ILE A 140 11.68 -15.01 14.02
N PHE A 141 11.93 -16.19 14.59
CA PHE A 141 10.92 -17.25 14.73
C PHE A 141 9.72 -16.78 15.56
N ILE A 142 9.96 -16.19 16.73
CA ILE A 142 8.91 -15.66 17.60
C ILE A 142 8.11 -14.56 16.88
N ASN A 143 8.80 -13.64 16.18
CA ASN A 143 8.14 -12.58 15.43
C ASN A 143 7.26 -13.13 14.31
N SER A 144 7.72 -14.11 13.55
CA SER A 144 6.91 -14.68 12.47
C SER A 144 5.66 -15.40 13.00
N ILE A 145 5.76 -16.13 14.11
CA ILE A 145 4.58 -16.71 14.77
C ILE A 145 3.60 -15.60 15.19
N SER A 146 4.11 -14.48 15.70
CA SER A 146 3.30 -13.32 16.06
C SER A 146 2.54 -12.77 14.83
N TRP A 147 3.18 -12.68 13.67
CA TRP A 147 2.53 -12.22 12.43
C TRP A 147 1.40 -13.16 11.99
N ILE A 148 1.63 -14.47 12.08
CA ILE A 148 0.62 -15.48 11.70
C ILE A 148 -0.57 -15.43 12.67
N THR A 149 -0.33 -15.32 13.98
CA THR A 149 -1.41 -15.26 14.97
C THR A 149 -2.21 -13.95 14.83
N PHE A 150 -1.53 -12.80 14.70
CA PHE A 150 -2.18 -11.50 14.51
C PHE A 150 -2.95 -11.42 13.19
N GLY A 151 -2.36 -11.96 12.12
CA GLY A 151 -3.02 -12.07 10.81
C GLY A 151 -4.27 -12.95 10.84
N LYS A 152 -4.30 -14.01 11.65
CA LYS A 152 -5.51 -14.84 11.85
C LYS A 152 -6.60 -14.10 12.62
N ILE A 153 -6.24 -13.38 13.68
CA ILE A 153 -7.20 -12.62 14.50
C ILE A 153 -7.84 -11.50 13.69
N LYS A 154 -7.04 -10.77 12.89
CA LYS A 154 -7.51 -9.62 12.08
C LYS A 154 -7.96 -10.01 10.67
N LYS A 155 -8.03 -11.31 10.34
CA LYS A 155 -8.36 -11.84 9.00
C LYS A 155 -7.52 -11.23 7.85
N GLN A 156 -6.29 -10.82 8.14
CA GLN A 156 -5.38 -10.25 7.15
C GLN A 156 -4.56 -11.38 6.50
N PHE A 157 -4.95 -11.79 5.30
CA PHE A 157 -4.30 -12.90 4.58
C PHE A 157 -2.86 -12.57 4.20
N PHE A 158 -2.59 -11.33 3.77
CA PHE A 158 -1.24 -10.88 3.38
C PHE A 158 -0.22 -11.00 4.52
N LEU A 159 -0.58 -10.60 5.74
CA LEU A 159 0.30 -10.68 6.90
C LEU A 159 0.65 -12.14 7.25
N GLN A 160 -0.32 -13.06 7.07
CA GLN A 160 -0.08 -14.49 7.29
C GLN A 160 0.90 -15.06 6.26
N ILE A 161 0.72 -14.74 4.97
CA ILE A 161 1.64 -15.18 3.91
C ILE A 161 3.04 -14.65 4.18
N ALA A 162 3.17 -13.37 4.53
CA ALA A 162 4.47 -12.75 4.82
C ALA A 162 5.17 -13.44 6.00
N GLY A 163 4.43 -13.76 7.08
CA GLY A 163 4.96 -14.54 8.20
C GLY A 163 5.45 -15.92 7.78
N VAL A 164 4.62 -16.69 7.06
CA VAL A 164 5.00 -18.02 6.55
C VAL A 164 6.25 -17.94 5.65
N PHE A 165 6.33 -16.93 4.79
CA PHE A 165 7.49 -16.71 3.93
C PHE A 165 8.77 -16.48 4.74
N ILE A 166 8.71 -15.65 5.79
CA ILE A 166 9.84 -15.43 6.71
C ILE A 166 10.24 -16.72 7.42
N LEU A 167 9.28 -17.56 7.83
CA LEU A 167 9.58 -18.86 8.43
C LEU A 167 10.31 -19.79 7.46
N ILE A 168 9.89 -19.85 6.21
CA ILE A 168 10.55 -20.66 5.18
C ILE A 168 11.98 -20.17 4.96
N ILE A 169 12.20 -18.86 4.89
CA ILE A 169 13.55 -18.29 4.78
C ILE A 169 14.41 -18.67 5.99
N LEU A 170 13.84 -18.58 7.19
CA LEU A 170 14.54 -18.94 8.43
C LEU A 170 14.98 -20.41 8.41
N THR A 171 14.11 -21.34 8.01
CA THR A 171 14.46 -22.77 7.98
C THR A 171 15.54 -23.08 6.96
N ILE A 172 15.50 -22.43 5.80
CA ILE A 172 16.56 -22.54 4.79
C ILE A 172 17.89 -22.01 5.34
N MET A 173 17.90 -20.82 5.93
CA MET A 173 19.12 -20.24 6.53
C MET A 173 19.71 -21.12 7.64
N LEU A 174 18.86 -21.69 8.50
CA LEU A 174 19.31 -22.57 9.57
C LEU A 174 19.87 -23.89 9.02
N GLY A 175 19.27 -24.42 7.95
CA GLY A 175 19.77 -25.60 7.23
C GLY A 175 21.16 -25.39 6.63
N PHE A 176 21.43 -24.22 6.03
CA PHE A 176 22.75 -23.87 5.51
C PHE A 176 23.79 -23.57 6.59
N HIS A 177 23.38 -23.10 7.77
CA HIS A 177 24.34 -22.80 8.85
C HIS A 177 24.91 -24.07 9.51
N TYR A 178 24.15 -25.16 9.51
CA TYR A 178 24.55 -26.43 10.13
C TYR A 178 25.23 -27.42 9.16
N PHE A 179 25.28 -27.12 7.86
CA PHE A 179 25.89 -27.96 6.82
C PHE A 179 27.17 -27.31 6.28
#